data_AF-A0AAU5RTP1-F1
#
_entry.id   AF-A0AAU5RTP1-F1
#
_cell.length_a   1.000
_cell.length_b   1.000
_cell.length_c   1.000
_cell.angle_alpha   90.00
_cell.angle_beta   90.00
_cell.angle_gamma   90.00
#
_symmetry.space_group_name_H-M   'P 1'
#
loop_
_entity.id
_entity.type
_entity.pdbx_description
1 polymer ?
#
loop_
_entity_poly.entity_id
_entity_poly.type
_entity_poly.pdbx_seq_one_letter_code
_entity_poly.pdbx_strand_id
1 'polypeptide(L)'
;MTRRRHWSVRTIAETLTALVPGAVQAATTVTVTHTTRRVGAPPLEDTWTGSPVGVAERIAKALYGRGDELPPQSPLQTAEDAKRARDLGGELSALRSGHHTLTSASWYPARPGDLVHIHYEGRTGRAAYGETYIVGPAEHGMLSMQLLAHTLPEASGDGAEVTGAWYATEESADPLAEVWMEAGPHRLTIVRDGRPVHIGGGQ
;
A
#
# COMPACT_ATOMS: atom_id res chain seq x y z
N MET A 1 9.13 11.13 -1.12
CA MET A 1 9.64 11.32 0.26
C MET A 1 10.52 10.16 0.76
N THR A 2 10.91 9.22 -0.10
CA THR A 2 11.78 8.05 0.14
C THR A 2 13.20 8.41 0.64
N ARG A 3 13.68 9.62 0.31
CA ARG A 3 15.02 10.11 0.68
C ARG A 3 15.21 10.26 2.19
N ARG A 4 14.15 10.57 2.96
CA ARG A 4 14.24 10.83 4.41
C ARG A 4 14.46 9.55 5.23
N ARG A 5 13.80 8.44 4.88
CA ARG A 5 13.97 7.13 5.55
C ARG A 5 15.33 6.51 5.22
N HIS A 6 15.77 6.64 3.97
CA HIS A 6 17.12 6.21 3.58
C HIS A 6 18.20 7.03 4.29
N TRP A 7 17.97 8.33 4.45
CA TRP A 7 18.83 9.20 5.25
C TRP A 7 18.85 8.77 6.73
N SER A 8 17.70 8.63 7.40
CA SER A 8 17.70 8.38 8.84
C SER A 8 18.28 7.01 9.21
N VAL A 9 17.94 5.95 8.48
CA VAL A 9 18.53 4.62 8.72
C VAL A 9 20.04 4.65 8.47
N ARG A 10 20.49 5.29 7.38
CA ARG A 10 21.92 5.41 7.06
C ARG A 10 22.67 6.21 8.13
N THR A 11 22.16 7.38 8.52
CA THR A 11 22.77 8.23 9.55
C THR A 11 22.89 7.49 10.88
N ILE A 12 21.85 6.77 11.30
CA ILE A 12 21.88 6.01 12.56
C ILE A 12 22.88 4.84 12.46
N ALA A 13 22.90 4.09 11.36
CA ALA A 13 23.83 2.97 11.16
C ALA A 13 25.30 3.42 11.09
N GLU A 14 25.58 4.52 10.39
CA GLU A 14 26.91 5.16 10.34
C GLU A 14 27.34 5.62 11.73
N THR A 15 26.42 6.26 12.48
CA THR A 15 26.67 6.70 13.86
C THR A 15 26.99 5.51 14.76
N LEU A 16 26.18 4.45 14.73
CA LEU A 16 26.41 3.23 15.53
C LEU A 16 27.76 2.59 15.24
N THR A 17 28.21 2.60 13.98
CA THR A 17 29.51 2.05 13.59
C THR A 17 30.66 2.96 14.04
N ALA A 18 30.48 4.29 13.95
CA ALA A 18 31.50 5.27 14.33
C ALA A 18 31.77 5.36 15.85
N LEU A 19 30.85 4.88 16.68
CA LEU A 19 31.03 4.81 18.14
C LEU A 19 32.18 3.89 18.58
N VAL A 20 32.58 2.95 17.73
CA VAL A 20 33.70 2.03 18.00
C VAL A 20 34.82 2.32 16.99
N PRO A 21 35.95 2.90 17.42
CA PRO A 21 37.06 3.21 16.52
C PRO A 21 37.55 1.99 15.74
N GLY A 22 37.63 2.11 14.41
CA GLY A 22 38.09 1.03 13.52
C GLY A 22 37.06 -0.05 13.21
N ALA A 23 35.81 0.07 13.68
CA ALA A 23 34.76 -0.89 13.37
C ALA A 23 34.35 -0.83 11.88
N VAL A 24 34.17 -2.02 11.29
CA VAL A 24 33.67 -2.19 9.92
C VAL A 24 32.24 -2.69 10.00
N GLN A 25 31.31 -2.02 9.32
CA GLN A 25 29.87 -2.30 9.41
C GLN A 25 29.50 -3.79 9.23
N ALA A 26 30.20 -4.51 8.34
CA ALA A 26 29.99 -5.93 8.08
C ALA A 26 30.48 -6.86 9.21
N ALA A 27 31.38 -6.39 10.07
CA ALA A 27 31.94 -7.12 11.21
C ALA A 27 31.41 -6.61 12.57
N THR A 28 30.60 -5.54 12.56
CA THR A 28 30.04 -4.96 13.77
C THR A 28 28.73 -5.67 14.14
N THR A 29 28.61 -6.07 15.40
CA THR A 29 27.34 -6.46 16.03
C THR A 29 27.03 -5.46 17.13
N VAL A 30 25.77 -5.04 17.22
CA VAL A 30 25.30 -4.12 18.25
C VAL A 30 24.39 -4.88 19.20
N THR A 31 24.72 -4.81 20.49
CA THR A 31 23.89 -5.30 21.60
C THR A 31 23.23 -4.12 22.28
N VAL A 32 21.91 -4.15 22.40
CA VAL A 32 21.12 -3.14 23.11
C VAL A 32 20.51 -3.79 24.34
N THR A 33 20.85 -3.27 25.50
CA THR A 33 20.22 -3.63 26.77
C THR A 33 19.36 -2.46 27.24
N HIS A 34 18.08 -2.70 27.42
CA HIS A 34 17.13 -1.74 27.94
C HIS A 34 16.66 -2.17 29.33
N THR A 35 16.77 -1.26 30.30
CA THR A 35 16.27 -1.48 31.66
C THR A 35 15.09 -0.55 31.93
N THR A 36 13.91 -1.11 32.14
CA THR A 36 12.71 -0.36 32.53
C THR A 36 12.53 -0.44 34.04
N ARG A 37 12.42 0.70 34.72
CA ARG A 37 11.98 0.75 36.11
C ARG A 37 10.52 1.19 36.18
N ARG A 38 9.68 0.40 36.86
CA ARG A 38 8.31 0.79 37.22
C ARG A 38 8.26 1.01 38.73
N VAL A 39 7.50 2.02 39.17
CA VAL A 39 7.34 2.32 40.60
C VAL A 39 6.74 1.09 41.30
N GLY A 40 7.44 0.57 42.32
CA GLY A 40 7.00 -0.59 43.09
C GLY A 40 7.27 -1.97 42.47
N ALA A 41 8.01 -2.06 41.36
CA ALA A 41 8.38 -3.33 40.74
C ALA A 41 9.90 -3.46 40.55
N PRO A 42 10.45 -4.70 40.52
CA PRO A 42 11.85 -4.91 40.15
C PRO A 42 12.12 -4.43 38.72
N PRO A 43 13.36 -4.01 38.41
CA PRO A 43 13.72 -3.61 37.05
C PRO A 43 13.46 -4.73 36.05
N LEU A 44 12.83 -4.39 34.92
CA LEU A 44 12.71 -5.29 33.78
C LEU A 44 13.91 -5.03 32.86
N GLU A 45 14.67 -6.07 32.56
CA GLU A 45 15.78 -6.02 31.60
C GLU A 45 15.38 -6.76 30.32
N ASP A 46 15.56 -6.11 29.18
CA ASP A 46 15.38 -6.69 27.85
C ASP A 46 16.65 -6.47 27.03
N THR A 47 17.17 -7.52 26.41
CA THR A 47 18.41 -7.49 25.65
C THR A 47 18.19 -8.07 24.26
N TRP A 48 18.68 -7.36 23.25
CA TRP A 48 18.64 -7.84 21.88
C TRP A 48 19.90 -7.43 21.11
N THR A 49 20.21 -8.21 20.08
CA THR A 49 21.41 -8.06 19.25
C THR A 49 21.06 -7.98 17.77
N GLY A 50 21.83 -7.22 16.99
CA GLY A 50 21.68 -7.18 15.54
C GLY A 50 22.83 -6.47 14.83
N SER A 51 22.79 -6.43 13.50
CA SER A 51 23.70 -5.58 12.72
C SER A 51 23.40 -4.09 12.94
N PRO A 52 24.35 -3.17 12.71
CA PRO A 52 24.10 -1.73 12.80
C PRO A 52 22.90 -1.27 11.99
N VAL A 53 22.65 -1.88 10.82
CA VAL A 53 21.50 -1.56 9.96
C VAL A 53 20.19 -2.01 10.63
N GLY A 54 20.10 -3.25 11.10
CA GLY A 54 18.88 -3.75 11.74
C GLY A 54 18.55 -3.00 13.04
N VAL A 55 19.57 -2.59 13.79
CA VAL A 55 19.41 -1.72 14.97
C VAL A 55 18.95 -0.33 14.55
N ALA A 56 19.54 0.26 13.50
CA ALA A 56 19.14 1.55 12.96
C ALA A 56 17.69 1.56 12.48
N GLU A 57 17.22 0.48 11.85
CA GLU A 57 15.82 0.31 11.45
C GLU A 57 14.88 0.28 12.66
N ARG A 58 15.24 -0.46 13.72
CA ARG A 58 14.48 -0.50 14.97
C ARG A 58 14.42 0.86 15.65
N ILE A 59 15.54 1.57 15.74
CA ILE A 59 15.62 2.92 16.33
C ILE A 59 14.82 3.92 15.49
N ALA A 60 15.01 3.92 14.17
CA ALA A 60 14.24 4.79 13.27
C ALA A 60 12.74 4.52 13.40
N LYS A 61 12.33 3.25 13.52
CA LYS A 61 10.94 2.87 13.77
C LYS A 61 10.42 3.32 15.14
N ALA A 62 11.26 3.33 16.17
CA ALA A 62 10.85 3.81 17.49
C ALA A 62 10.73 5.34 17.53
N LEU A 63 11.70 6.06 16.94
CA LEU A 63 11.77 7.52 16.95
C LEU A 63 10.75 8.18 16.02
N TYR A 64 10.50 7.57 14.86
CA TYR A 64 9.64 8.13 13.81
C TYR A 64 8.34 7.33 13.62
N GLY A 65 8.04 6.38 14.51
CA GLY A 65 6.90 5.47 14.40
C GLY A 65 7.10 4.35 13.36
N ARG A 66 6.04 3.61 13.01
CA ARG A 66 6.00 2.81 11.76
C ARG A 66 6.14 3.84 10.63
N GLY A 67 7.38 4.21 10.33
CA GLY A 67 7.67 5.56 9.89
C GLY A 67 6.93 5.83 8.62
N ASP A 68 6.00 6.81 8.64
CA ASP A 68 5.12 7.22 7.56
C ASP A 68 5.30 6.29 6.36
N GLU A 69 4.78 5.06 6.47
CA GLU A 69 4.82 4.15 5.32
C GLU A 69 4.11 4.96 4.25
N LEU A 70 4.85 5.33 3.19
CA LEU A 70 4.26 6.05 2.08
C LEU A 70 2.95 5.33 1.80
N PRO A 71 1.82 6.06 1.74
CA PRO A 71 0.52 5.43 1.62
C PRO A 71 0.64 4.39 0.51
N PRO A 72 0.17 3.15 0.75
CA PRO A 72 0.41 2.05 -0.19
C PRO A 72 0.12 2.53 -1.61
N GLN A 73 1.02 2.26 -2.54
CA GLN A 73 0.87 2.75 -3.91
C GLN A 73 0.19 1.66 -4.75
N SER A 74 -0.50 2.08 -5.82
CA SER A 74 -0.96 1.13 -6.81
C SER A 74 0.21 0.60 -7.63
N PRO A 75 0.11 -0.61 -8.22
CA PRO A 75 1.13 -1.14 -9.12
C PRO A 75 1.50 -0.16 -10.24
N LEU A 76 0.51 0.51 -10.85
CA LEU A 76 0.76 1.51 -11.89
C LEU A 76 1.50 2.73 -11.34
N GLN A 77 1.15 3.21 -10.15
CA GLN A 77 1.86 4.33 -9.53
C GLN A 77 3.32 3.97 -9.22
N THR A 78 3.59 2.77 -8.69
CA THR A 78 4.96 2.31 -8.46
C THR A 78 5.74 2.18 -9.78
N ALA A 79 5.09 1.70 -10.84
CA ALA A 79 5.69 1.61 -12.17
C ALA A 79 6.04 3.00 -12.74
N GLU A 80 5.12 3.96 -12.65
CA GLU A 80 5.35 5.35 -13.09
C GLU A 80 6.43 6.06 -12.27
N ASP A 81 6.53 5.78 -10.97
CA ASP A 81 7.63 6.27 -10.12
C ASP A 81 8.99 5.73 -10.60
N ALA A 82 9.07 4.43 -10.92
CA ALA A 82 10.28 3.79 -11.43
C ALA A 82 10.66 4.32 -12.83
N LYS A 83 9.69 4.48 -13.72
CA LYS A 83 9.86 5.08 -15.04
C LYS A 83 10.39 6.51 -14.98
N ARG A 84 9.87 7.35 -14.08
CA ARG A 84 10.39 8.71 -13.85
C ARG A 84 11.84 8.69 -13.35
N ALA A 85 12.23 7.67 -12.60
CA ALA A 85 13.62 7.43 -12.19
C ALA A 85 14.48 6.77 -13.28
N ARG A 86 13.92 6.46 -14.45
CA ARG A 86 14.55 5.68 -15.54
C ARG A 86 14.99 4.28 -15.11
N ASP A 87 14.29 3.69 -14.16
CA ASP A 87 14.48 2.31 -13.69
C ASP A 87 13.49 1.36 -14.39
N LEU A 88 13.87 0.87 -15.57
CA LEU A 88 13.06 -0.08 -16.34
C LEU A 88 12.85 -1.42 -15.60
N GLY A 89 13.83 -1.83 -14.77
CA GLY A 89 13.73 -3.07 -14.00
C GLY A 89 12.67 -2.94 -12.90
N GLY A 90 12.68 -1.81 -12.18
CA GLY A 90 11.66 -1.45 -11.21
C GLY A 90 10.26 -1.34 -11.81
N GLU A 91 10.13 -0.70 -12.97
CA GLU A 91 8.87 -0.56 -13.70
C GLU A 91 8.26 -1.93 -14.03
N LEU A 92 9.04 -2.80 -14.68
CA LEU A 92 8.58 -4.14 -15.06
C LEU A 92 8.27 -5.02 -13.85
N SER A 93 9.08 -4.92 -12.79
CA SER A 93 8.86 -5.65 -11.53
C SER A 93 7.55 -5.24 -10.87
N ALA A 94 7.26 -3.93 -10.81
CA ALA A 94 6.01 -3.42 -10.23
C ALA A 94 4.78 -3.95 -10.98
N LEU A 95 4.80 -3.90 -12.31
CA LEU A 95 3.69 -4.38 -13.14
C LEU A 95 3.49 -5.90 -13.00
N ARG A 96 4.57 -6.69 -13.09
CA ARG A 96 4.52 -8.14 -12.95
C ARG A 96 4.05 -8.57 -11.56
N SER A 97 4.56 -7.94 -10.51
CA SER A 97 4.17 -8.23 -9.14
C SER A 97 2.70 -7.89 -8.90
N GLY A 98 2.23 -6.74 -9.38
CA GLY A 98 0.82 -6.34 -9.31
C GLY A 98 -0.10 -7.37 -9.98
N HIS A 99 0.23 -7.76 -11.21
CA HIS A 99 -0.53 -8.77 -11.96
C HIS A 99 -0.47 -10.15 -11.30
N HIS A 100 0.70 -10.57 -10.82
CA HIS A 100 0.84 -11.84 -10.12
C HIS A 100 0.02 -11.87 -8.82
N THR A 101 0.02 -10.78 -8.06
CA THR A 101 -0.75 -10.68 -6.81
C THR A 101 -2.26 -10.79 -7.08
N LEU A 102 -2.75 -10.16 -8.15
CA LEU A 102 -4.15 -10.30 -8.57
C LEU A 102 -4.49 -11.74 -8.96
N THR A 103 -3.72 -12.30 -9.90
CA THR A 103 -4.03 -13.59 -10.53
C THR A 103 -3.78 -14.81 -9.63
N SER A 104 -2.98 -14.65 -8.58
CA SER A 104 -2.74 -15.70 -7.57
C SER A 104 -3.71 -15.66 -6.39
N ALA A 105 -4.58 -14.64 -6.31
CA ALA A 105 -5.54 -14.54 -5.22
C ALA A 105 -6.61 -15.64 -5.33
N SER A 106 -6.95 -16.28 -4.22
CA SER A 106 -7.90 -17.42 -4.20
C SER A 106 -9.33 -17.05 -4.62
N TRP A 107 -9.68 -15.76 -4.57
CA TRP A 107 -10.97 -15.25 -5.01
C TRP A 107 -11.00 -14.91 -6.51
N TYR A 108 -9.84 -14.78 -7.16
CA TYR A 108 -9.74 -14.46 -8.60
C TYR A 108 -9.96 -15.74 -9.44
N PRO A 109 -10.65 -15.68 -10.60
CA PRO A 109 -11.20 -14.49 -11.26
C PRO A 109 -12.48 -13.94 -10.63
N ALA A 110 -12.88 -12.74 -11.09
CA ALA A 110 -14.18 -12.13 -10.77
C ALA A 110 -15.35 -13.03 -11.21
N ARG A 111 -16.49 -12.90 -10.55
CA ARG A 111 -17.72 -13.62 -10.88
C ARG A 111 -18.91 -12.65 -10.96
N PRO A 112 -19.91 -12.94 -11.81
CA PRO A 112 -21.19 -12.24 -11.74
C PRO A 112 -21.75 -12.25 -10.32
N GLY A 113 -22.18 -11.09 -9.83
CA GLY A 113 -22.67 -10.87 -8.46
C GLY A 113 -21.61 -10.35 -7.49
N ASP A 114 -20.32 -10.34 -7.84
CA ASP A 114 -19.30 -9.72 -7.00
C ASP A 114 -19.56 -8.20 -6.91
N LEU A 115 -19.41 -7.65 -5.70
CA LEU A 115 -19.40 -6.20 -5.47
C LEU A 115 -17.95 -5.74 -5.28
N VAL A 116 -17.60 -4.64 -5.95
CA VAL A 116 -16.28 -4.03 -5.88
C VAL A 116 -16.44 -2.62 -5.33
N HIS A 117 -15.96 -2.39 -4.11
CA HIS A 117 -15.91 -1.06 -3.53
C HIS A 117 -14.50 -0.49 -3.63
N ILE A 118 -14.40 0.74 -4.13
CA ILE A 118 -13.16 1.51 -4.24
C ILE A 118 -13.25 2.67 -3.26
N HIS A 119 -12.30 2.75 -2.33
CA HIS A 119 -12.17 3.89 -1.44
C HIS A 119 -11.10 4.87 -1.95
N TYR A 120 -11.46 6.12 -2.16
CA TYR A 120 -10.55 7.20 -2.49
C TYR A 120 -10.32 8.08 -1.26
N GLU A 121 -9.08 8.07 -0.77
CA GLU A 121 -8.65 8.93 0.32
C GLU A 121 -8.85 10.42 -0.04
N GLY A 122 -9.26 11.20 0.96
CA GLY A 122 -9.38 12.64 0.84
C GLY A 122 -8.03 13.29 0.53
N ARG A 123 -8.06 14.38 -0.25
CA ARG A 123 -6.88 15.22 -0.52
C ARG A 123 -7.19 16.65 -0.10
N THR A 124 -6.16 17.49 0.01
CA THR A 124 -6.35 18.92 0.32
C THR A 124 -7.39 19.53 -0.62
N GLY A 125 -8.55 19.92 -0.09
CA GLY A 125 -9.66 20.50 -0.86
C GLY A 125 -10.67 19.51 -1.44
N ARG A 126 -10.54 18.19 -1.21
CA ARG A 126 -11.52 17.17 -1.63
C ARG A 126 -11.75 16.14 -0.53
N ALA A 127 -13.00 15.99 -0.10
CA ALA A 127 -13.39 14.95 0.85
C ALA A 127 -13.08 13.55 0.31
N ALA A 128 -12.83 12.61 1.22
CA ALA A 128 -12.78 11.19 0.86
C ALA A 128 -14.13 10.79 0.25
N TYR A 129 -14.08 9.90 -0.73
CA TYR A 129 -15.28 9.37 -1.38
C TYR A 129 -15.03 7.92 -1.79
N GLY A 130 -16.09 7.22 -2.18
CA GLY A 130 -15.99 5.86 -2.68
C GLY A 130 -16.95 5.62 -3.83
N GLU A 131 -16.67 4.55 -4.56
CA GLU A 131 -17.50 4.03 -5.63
C GLU A 131 -17.73 2.55 -5.39
N THR A 132 -18.94 2.08 -5.62
CA THR A 132 -19.31 0.67 -5.51
C THR A 132 -19.81 0.22 -6.87
N TYR A 133 -19.24 -0.86 -7.37
CA TYR A 133 -19.58 -1.48 -8.65
C TYR A 133 -20.13 -2.88 -8.41
N ILE A 134 -20.94 -3.35 -9.37
CA ILE A 134 -21.38 -4.74 -9.45
C ILE A 134 -20.81 -5.38 -10.72
N VAL A 135 -20.26 -6.59 -10.58
CA VAL A 135 -19.84 -7.41 -11.72
C VAL A 135 -21.05 -8.19 -12.23
N GLY A 136 -21.34 -8.09 -13.53
CA GLY A 136 -22.45 -8.78 -14.19
C GLY A 136 -21.97 -9.67 -15.34
N PRO A 137 -22.84 -10.55 -15.87
CA PRO A 137 -22.58 -11.20 -17.14
C PRO A 137 -22.67 -10.18 -18.29
N ALA A 138 -21.90 -10.39 -19.35
CA ALA A 138 -22.01 -9.68 -20.62
C ALA A 138 -22.09 -10.68 -21.80
N GLU A 139 -22.07 -10.21 -23.05
CA GLU A 139 -22.13 -11.09 -24.21
C GLU A 139 -20.87 -11.95 -24.35
N HIS A 140 -20.95 -13.03 -25.12
CA HIS A 140 -19.80 -13.88 -25.50
C HIS A 140 -18.99 -14.48 -24.32
N GLY A 141 -19.60 -14.61 -23.14
CA GLY A 141 -18.93 -15.10 -21.94
C GLY A 141 -18.01 -14.08 -21.26
N MET A 142 -18.11 -12.81 -21.65
CA MET A 142 -17.44 -11.68 -21.02
C MET A 142 -18.19 -11.25 -19.74
N LEU A 143 -17.57 -10.34 -19.00
CA LEU A 143 -18.15 -9.72 -17.81
C LEU A 143 -18.38 -8.23 -18.05
N SER A 144 -19.36 -7.66 -17.34
CA SER A 144 -19.56 -6.22 -17.22
C SER A 144 -19.21 -5.77 -15.81
N MET A 145 -18.86 -4.50 -15.64
CA MET A 145 -18.76 -3.86 -14.33
C MET A 145 -19.52 -2.55 -14.38
N GLN A 146 -20.57 -2.43 -13.55
CA GLN A 146 -21.47 -1.27 -13.58
C GLN A 146 -21.41 -0.53 -12.25
N LEU A 147 -21.37 0.80 -12.30
CA LEU A 147 -21.43 1.60 -11.08
C LEU A 147 -22.83 1.45 -10.45
N LEU A 148 -22.85 1.02 -9.19
CA LEU A 148 -24.06 0.87 -8.38
C LEU A 148 -24.33 2.09 -7.50
N ALA A 149 -23.27 2.64 -6.89
CA ALA A 149 -23.37 3.80 -6.00
C ALA A 149 -22.03 4.54 -5.91
N HIS A 150 -22.06 5.83 -5.59
CA HIS A 150 -20.87 6.59 -5.21
C HIS A 150 -21.20 7.60 -4.10
N THR A 151 -20.18 8.03 -3.38
CA THR A 151 -20.29 9.10 -2.36
C THR A 151 -19.60 10.39 -2.77
N LEU A 152 -19.18 10.50 -4.04
CA LEU A 152 -18.62 11.74 -4.57
C LEU A 152 -19.65 12.89 -4.39
N PRO A 153 -19.29 14.01 -3.72
CA PRO A 153 -20.19 15.14 -3.58
C PRO A 153 -20.58 15.68 -4.96
N GLU A 154 -21.85 16.03 -5.14
CA GLU A 154 -22.30 16.75 -6.32
C GLU A 154 -21.45 18.02 -6.46
N ALA A 155 -20.78 18.18 -7.60
CA ALA A 155 -20.02 19.39 -7.86
C ALA A 155 -21.01 20.56 -7.91
N SER A 156 -20.95 21.46 -6.93
CA SER A 156 -21.78 22.67 -6.88
C SER A 156 -21.29 23.69 -7.92
N GLY A 157 -21.49 23.40 -9.20
CA GLY A 157 -21.14 24.29 -10.31
C GLY A 157 -21.55 23.72 -11.68
N ASP A 158 -22.21 24.55 -12.49
CA ASP A 158 -22.87 24.28 -13.79
C ASP A 158 -21.96 23.78 -14.94
N GLY A 159 -20.95 22.94 -14.71
CA GLY A 159 -20.09 22.52 -15.82
C GLY A 159 -19.06 21.43 -15.60
N ALA A 160 -19.12 20.69 -14.49
CA ALA A 160 -18.24 19.53 -14.32
C ALA A 160 -19.07 18.26 -14.16
N GLU A 161 -19.37 17.63 -15.30
CA GLU A 161 -19.80 16.23 -15.39
C GLU A 161 -18.60 15.35 -14.96
N VAL A 162 -18.23 15.43 -13.68
CA VAL A 162 -17.37 14.42 -13.04
C VAL A 162 -18.30 13.26 -12.74
N THR A 163 -18.77 12.61 -13.79
CA THR A 163 -19.61 11.43 -13.71
C THR A 163 -18.75 10.33 -13.09
N GLY A 164 -19.13 9.87 -11.89
CA GLY A 164 -18.70 8.58 -11.35
C GLY A 164 -18.71 7.49 -12.43
N ALA A 165 -18.06 6.37 -12.16
CA ALA A 165 -17.96 5.21 -13.06
C ALA A 165 -16.68 5.15 -13.90
N TRP A 166 -15.55 5.65 -13.38
CA TRP A 166 -14.24 5.56 -14.05
C TRP A 166 -13.88 4.15 -14.51
N TYR A 167 -14.31 3.13 -13.75
CA TYR A 167 -14.00 1.73 -14.05
C TYR A 167 -15.21 0.95 -14.57
N ALA A 168 -16.31 1.61 -14.96
CA ALA A 168 -17.40 0.89 -15.57
C ALA A 168 -17.02 0.37 -16.96
N THR A 169 -17.42 -0.86 -17.27
CA THR A 169 -17.17 -1.50 -18.55
C THR A 169 -18.36 -2.37 -18.94
N GLU A 170 -18.76 -2.32 -20.21
CA GLU A 170 -19.85 -3.12 -20.75
C GLU A 170 -19.40 -4.55 -21.06
N GLU A 171 -18.18 -4.72 -21.58
CA GLU A 171 -17.61 -6.01 -21.96
C GLU A 171 -16.11 -6.07 -21.67
N SER A 172 -15.72 -6.90 -20.69
CA SER A 172 -14.32 -7.17 -20.35
C SER A 172 -14.13 -8.63 -19.95
N ALA A 173 -13.01 -9.21 -20.37
CA ALA A 173 -12.59 -10.55 -19.95
C ALA A 173 -12.07 -10.53 -18.49
N ASP A 174 -11.60 -9.38 -18.03
CA ASP A 174 -11.11 -9.17 -16.67
C ASP A 174 -11.44 -7.73 -16.20
N PRO A 175 -12.66 -7.49 -15.68
CA PRO A 175 -13.06 -6.17 -15.23
C PRO A 175 -12.28 -5.69 -13.99
N LEU A 176 -11.53 -6.58 -13.30
CA LEU A 176 -10.77 -6.21 -12.10
C LEU A 176 -9.34 -5.79 -12.41
N ALA A 177 -8.79 -6.14 -13.57
CA ALA A 177 -7.39 -5.86 -13.90
C ALA A 177 -7.07 -4.36 -13.82
N GLU A 178 -7.84 -3.53 -14.49
CA GLU A 178 -7.58 -2.08 -14.56
C GLU A 178 -7.68 -1.43 -13.18
N VAL A 179 -8.81 -1.63 -12.49
CA VAL A 179 -9.03 -1.07 -11.15
C VAL A 179 -7.97 -1.55 -10.14
N TRP A 180 -7.54 -2.82 -10.22
CA TRP A 180 -6.47 -3.35 -9.37
C TRP A 180 -5.13 -2.68 -9.63
N MET A 181 -4.78 -2.49 -10.90
CA MET A 181 -3.50 -1.90 -11.30
C MET A 181 -3.46 -0.40 -11.04
N GLU A 182 -4.57 0.30 -11.26
CA GLU A 182 -4.65 1.76 -11.16
C GLU A 182 -4.98 2.27 -9.76
N ALA A 183 -6.11 1.84 -9.19
CA ALA A 183 -6.52 2.26 -7.86
C ALA A 183 -5.66 1.58 -6.78
N GLY A 184 -5.24 0.34 -7.05
CA GLY A 184 -4.36 -0.42 -6.18
C GLY A 184 -5.12 -1.30 -5.18
N PRO A 185 -4.55 -2.45 -4.79
CA PRO A 185 -5.23 -3.43 -3.94
C PRO A 185 -5.60 -2.91 -2.55
N HIS A 186 -4.86 -1.91 -2.07
CA HIS A 186 -5.08 -1.29 -0.77
C HIS A 186 -6.39 -0.47 -0.70
N ARG A 187 -6.97 -0.08 -1.85
CA ARG A 187 -8.23 0.69 -1.92
C ARG A 187 -9.47 -0.15 -2.18
N LEU A 188 -9.28 -1.42 -2.53
CA LEU A 188 -10.36 -2.27 -3.03
C LEU A 188 -10.90 -3.15 -1.93
N THR A 189 -12.22 -3.18 -1.77
CA THR A 189 -12.91 -4.23 -1.03
C THR A 189 -13.77 -5.01 -2.02
N ILE A 190 -13.56 -6.33 -2.09
CA ILE A 190 -14.35 -7.21 -2.95
C ILE A 190 -15.23 -8.07 -2.06
N VAL A 191 -16.54 -8.06 -2.33
CA VAL A 191 -17.54 -8.83 -1.61
C VAL A 191 -18.16 -9.85 -2.55
N ARG A 192 -18.17 -11.11 -2.15
CA ARG A 192 -18.79 -12.23 -2.86
C ARG A 192 -19.77 -12.93 -1.93
N ASP A 193 -20.98 -13.19 -2.40
CA ASP A 193 -22.04 -13.85 -1.62
C ASP A 193 -22.27 -13.18 -0.24
N GLY A 194 -22.19 -11.84 -0.21
CA GLY A 194 -22.34 -11.04 1.02
C GLY A 194 -21.17 -11.09 1.99
N ARG A 195 -20.02 -11.68 1.61
CA ARG A 195 -18.81 -11.77 2.44
C ARG A 195 -17.61 -11.08 1.79
N PRO A 196 -16.82 -10.29 2.52
CA PRO A 196 -15.56 -9.77 1.99
C PRO A 196 -14.58 -10.92 1.68
N VAL A 197 -14.13 -10.98 0.43
CA VAL A 197 -13.10 -11.93 -0.04
C VAL A 197 -11.74 -11.25 -0.28
N HIS A 198 -11.76 -9.92 -0.41
CA HIS A 198 -10.58 -9.05 -0.40
C HIS A 198 -10.91 -7.80 0.40
N ILE A 199 -10.03 -7.40 1.32
CA ILE A 199 -10.17 -6.18 2.11
C ILE A 199 -8.89 -5.37 1.92
N GLY A 200 -8.99 -4.32 1.12
CA GLY A 200 -7.97 -3.28 1.00
C GLY A 200 -7.82 -2.59 2.34
N GLY A 201 -6.58 -2.45 2.80
CA GLY A 201 -6.25 -1.92 4.12
C GLY A 201 -6.47 -0.41 4.28
N GLY A 202 -7.52 0.15 3.67
CA GLY A 202 -7.96 1.53 3.93
C GLY A 202 -8.34 1.68 5.40
N GLN A 203 -7.37 2.07 6.21
CA GLN A 203 -7.54 2.57 7.57
C GLN A 203 -7.26 4.06 7.61
#